data_AF-A0A956WAN5-F1
#
_entry.id   AF-A0A956WAN5-F1
#
_cell.length_a   1.000
_cell.length_b   1.000
_cell.length_c   1.000
_cell.angle_alpha   90.00
_cell.angle_beta   90.00
_cell.angle_gamma   90.00
#
_symmetry.space_group_name_H-M   'P 1'
#
loop_
_entity.id
_entity.type
_entity.pdbx_description
1 polymer ?
#
loop_
_entity_poly.entity_id
_entity_poly.type
_entity_poly.pdbx_seq_one_letter_code
_entity_poly.pdbx_strand_id
1 'polypeptide(L)' 'QARGVGQDGSHLSMTLKAGMATWKAISFGNADALVPSGELADVIYTFKQDDFRGDGALQLEVLDLRPARDD' A
#
# COMPACT_ATOMS: atom_id res chain seq x y z
N GLN A 1 7.25 4.06 -2.82
CA GLN A 1 6.88 5.33 -2.15
C GLN A 1 5.67 5.06 -1.27
N ALA A 2 5.63 5.59 -0.05
CA ALA A 2 4.52 5.41 0.90
C ALA A 2 4.33 6.68 1.73
N ARG A 3 3.08 7.08 1.98
CA ARG A 3 2.74 8.26 2.79
C ARG A 3 1.40 8.12 3.49
N GLY A 4 1.27 8.76 4.65
CA GLY A 4 0.01 8.97 5.35
C GLY A 4 -0.97 9.81 4.53
N VAL A 5 -2.25 9.42 4.52
CA VAL A 5 -3.38 10.09 3.86
C VAL A 5 -4.64 10.01 4.73
N GLY A 6 -5.67 10.77 4.36
CA GLY A 6 -6.86 10.95 5.19
C GLY A 6 -6.74 12.19 6.08
N GLN A 7 -7.81 12.53 6.79
CA GLN A 7 -7.87 13.72 7.64
C GLN A 7 -6.88 13.63 8.82
N ASP A 8 -6.70 12.43 9.35
CA ASP A 8 -5.81 12.12 10.48
C ASP A 8 -4.48 11.48 10.06
N GLY A 9 -4.29 11.25 8.75
CA GLY A 9 -3.10 10.57 8.22
C GLY A 9 -3.03 9.07 8.55
N SER A 10 -4.11 8.46 9.05
CA SER A 10 -4.13 7.06 9.51
C SER A 10 -4.10 6.04 8.38
N HIS A 11 -4.29 6.45 7.14
CA HIS A 11 -4.29 5.57 5.97
C HIS A 11 -2.98 5.70 5.21
N LEU A 12 -2.57 4.67 4.48
CA LEU A 12 -1.37 4.71 3.64
C LEU A 12 -1.75 4.72 2.16
N SER A 13 -1.23 5.69 1.43
CA SER A 13 -1.17 5.66 -0.04
C SER A 13 0.24 5.27 -0.47
N MET A 14 0.33 4.23 -1.30
CA MET A 14 1.59 3.57 -1.61
C MET A 14 1.73 3.22 -3.10
N THR A 15 2.96 3.01 -3.51
CA THR A 15 3.31 2.35 -4.77
C THR A 15 4.21 1.17 -4.45
N LEU A 16 3.72 -0.04 -4.77
CA LEU A 16 4.41 -1.31 -4.55
C LEU A 16 4.99 -1.81 -5.87
N LYS A 17 6.23 -2.28 -5.85
CA LYS A 17 6.90 -2.88 -7.00
C LYS A 17 7.24 -4.33 -6.68
N ALA A 18 6.78 -5.26 -7.51
CA ALA A 18 7.09 -6.68 -7.41
C ALA A 18 7.53 -7.20 -8.78
N GLY A 19 8.81 -7.55 -8.90
CA GLY A 19 9.42 -7.87 -10.20
C GLY A 19 9.24 -6.71 -11.21
N MET A 20 8.56 -7.00 -12.33
CA MET A 20 8.26 -6.02 -13.37
C MET A 20 6.95 -5.26 -13.15
N ALA A 21 6.11 -5.69 -12.21
CA ALA A 21 4.83 -5.06 -11.95
C ALA A 21 4.96 -3.90 -10.95
N THR A 22 4.21 -2.83 -11.19
CA THR A 22 4.07 -1.69 -10.27
C THR A 22 2.60 -1.43 -10.04
N TRP A 23 2.21 -1.37 -8.77
CA TRP A 23 0.82 -1.24 -8.35
C TRP A 23 0.63 0.01 -7.49
N LYS A 24 -0.47 0.72 -7.74
CA LYS A 24 -1.03 1.62 -6.73
C LYS A 24 -1.64 0.77 -5.62
N ALA A 25 -1.46 1.22 -4.38
CA ALA A 25 -1.99 0.55 -3.22
C ALA A 25 -2.52 1.54 -2.19
N ILE A 26 -3.57 1.13 -1.49
CA ILE A 26 -4.16 1.84 -0.35
C ILE A 26 -4.23 0.88 0.85
N SER A 27 -3.96 1.38 2.05
CA SER A 27 -4.21 0.67 3.30
C SER A 27 -4.96 1.58 4.27
N PHE A 28 -5.97 1.07 4.95
CA PHE A 28 -6.80 1.83 5.87
C PHE A 28 -6.41 1.51 7.31
N GLY A 29 -6.08 2.54 8.09
CA GLY A 29 -5.78 2.41 9.53
C GLY A 29 -4.38 1.91 9.86
N ASN A 30 -3.53 1.62 8.87
CA ASN A 30 -2.21 1.01 9.06
C ASN A 30 -1.04 2.00 8.93
N ALA A 31 -1.25 3.30 9.17
CA ALA A 31 -0.17 4.29 9.06
C ALA A 31 1.04 4.00 9.97
N ASP A 32 0.81 3.42 11.15
CA ASP A 32 1.87 3.06 12.10
C ASP A 32 2.74 1.88 11.61
N ALA A 33 2.24 1.10 10.65
CA ALA A 33 2.97 0.00 10.01
C ALA A 33 3.75 0.46 8.76
N LEU A 34 3.94 1.77 8.59
CA LEU A 34 4.67 2.34 7.45
C LEU A 34 6.07 1.72 7.32
N VAL A 35 6.30 1.06 6.19
CA VAL A 35 7.65 0.63 5.79
C VAL A 35 8.31 1.78 5.00
N PRO A 36 9.56 2.17 5.34
CA PRO A 36 10.26 3.23 4.64
C PRO A 36 10.40 2.98 3.13
N SER A 37 10.39 4.06 2.35
CA SER A 37 10.51 3.95 0.89
C SER A 37 11.87 3.37 0.49
N GLY A 38 11.85 2.30 -0.28
CA GLY A 38 13.06 1.61 -0.76
C GLY A 38 13.35 0.31 -0.01
N GLU A 39 12.69 0.09 1.14
CA GLU A 39 12.77 -1.17 1.88
C GLU A 39 11.76 -2.19 1.37
N LEU A 40 12.04 -3.47 1.62
CA LEU A 40 11.15 -4.57 1.28
C LEU A 40 10.08 -4.74 2.36
N ALA A 41 8.87 -5.09 1.93
CA ALA A 41 7.74 -5.33 2.82
C ALA A 41 7.04 -6.65 2.45
N ASP A 42 6.66 -7.40 3.47
CA ASP A 42 5.65 -8.45 3.33
C ASP A 42 4.28 -7.76 3.35
N VAL A 43 3.39 -8.12 2.42
CA VAL A 43 2.07 -7.52 2.29
C VAL A 43 0.98 -8.57 2.13
N ILE A 44 -0.13 -8.39 2.85
CA ILE A 44 -1.38 -9.12 2.62
C ILE A 44 -2.34 -8.18 1.92
N TYR A 45 -2.87 -8.59 0.78
CA TYR A 45 -3.68 -7.70 -0.05
C TYR A 45 -4.81 -8.42 -0.78
N THR A 46 -5.77 -7.62 -1.24
CA THR A 46 -6.77 -8.01 -2.24
C THR A 46 -6.73 -7.05 -3.43
N PHE A 47 -7.25 -7.50 -4.57
CA PHE A 47 -7.51 -6.63 -5.70
C PHE A 47 -8.82 -5.88 -5.51
N LYS A 48 -8.82 -4.59 -5.87
CA LYS A 48 -10.00 -3.74 -5.78
C LYS A 48 -10.02 -2.71 -6.91
N GLN A 49 -11.22 -2.36 -7.33
CA GLN A 49 -11.44 -1.24 -8.24
C GLN A 49 -11.39 0.09 -7.46
N ASP A 50 -10.58 1.03 -7.91
CA ASP A 50 -10.54 2.38 -7.33
C ASP A 50 -11.69 3.25 -7.85
N ASP A 51 -12.84 3.14 -7.18
CA ASP A 51 -14.05 3.90 -7.51
C ASP A 51 -14.03 5.35 -7.00
N PHE A 52 -12.98 5.77 -6.28
CA PHE A 52 -12.92 7.11 -5.71
C PHE A 52 -12.20 8.10 -6.63
N ARG A 53 -10.95 7.79 -7.00
CA ARG A 53 -10.07 8.70 -7.78
C ARG A 53 -9.19 7.99 -8.80
N GLY A 54 -9.36 6.68 -8.98
CA GLY A 54 -8.55 5.89 -9.89
C GLY A 54 -9.19 5.64 -11.24
N ASP A 55 -10.31 6.29 -11.56
CA ASP A 55 -11.03 6.08 -12.83
C ASP A 55 -11.44 4.61 -13.05
N GLY A 56 -11.73 3.91 -11.94
CA GLY A 56 -12.00 2.47 -11.98
C GLY A 56 -10.77 1.59 -12.25
N ALA A 57 -9.55 2.12 -12.11
CA ALA A 57 -8.35 1.32 -12.24
C ALA A 57 -8.24 0.26 -11.14
N LEU A 58 -7.67 -0.89 -11.51
CA LEU A 58 -7.33 -1.93 -10.56
C LEU A 58 -6.20 -1.45 -9.64
N GLN A 59 -6.41 -1.54 -8.33
CA GLN A 59 -5.43 -1.25 -7.30
C GLN A 59 -5.36 -2.37 -6.27
N LEU A 60 -4.36 -2.33 -5.40
CA LEU A 60 -4.26 -3.21 -4.24
C LEU A 60 -4.87 -2.53 -3.02
N GLU A 61 -5.78 -3.22 -2.34
CA GLU A 61 -6.14 -2.89 -0.96
C GLU A 61 -5.28 -3.75 -0.04
N VAL A 62 -4.36 -3.11 0.67
CA VAL A 62 -3.42 -3.75 1.60
C VAL A 62 -4.09 -3.86 2.96
N LEU A 63 -4.32 -5.10 3.38
CA LEU A 63 -4.99 -5.46 4.63
C LEU A 63 -3.99 -5.44 5.81
N ASP A 64 -2.76 -5.85 5.55
CA ASP A 64 -1.67 -5.86 6.52
C ASP A 64 -0.32 -5.68 5.80
N LEU A 65 0.64 -5.06 6.48
CA LEU A 65 2.01 -4.90 5.99
C LEU A 65 3.02 -4.85 7.13
N ARG A 66 4.23 -5.32 6.85
CA ARG A 66 5.37 -5.24 7.76
C ARG A 66 6.69 -5.20 6.98
N PRO A 67 7.79 -4.73 7.60
CA PRO A 67 9.12 -4.93 7.03
C PRO A 67 9.37 -6.41 6.73
N ALA A 68 9.93 -6.70 5.55
CA ALA A 68 10.35 -8.05 5.21
C ALA A 68 11.46 -8.51 6.17
N ARG A 69 11.46 -9.80 6.51
CA ARG A 69 12.56 -10.40 7.26
C ARG A 69 13.55 -11.00 6.27
N ASP A 70 14.83 -10.87 6.56
CA ASP A 70 15.84 -11.67 5.88
C ASP A 70 15.69 -13.11 6.39
N ASP A 71 15.43 -14.04 5.47
CA ASP A 71 15.38 -15.49 5.74
C ASP A 71 16.79 -16.11 5.84
#